data_AF-R6ND68-F1
#
_entry.id   AF-R6ND68-F1
#
_cell.length_a   1.000
_cell.length_b   1.000
_cell.length_c   1.000
_cell.angle_alpha   90.00
_cell.angle_beta   90.00
_cell.angle_gamma   90.00
#
_symmetry.space_group_name_H-M   'P 1'
#
loop_
_entity.id
_entity.type
_entity.pdbx_description
1 polymer ?
#
loop_
_entity_poly.entity_id
_entity_poly.type
_entity_poly.pdbx_seq_one_letter_code
_entity_poly.pdbx_strand_id
1 'polypeptide(L)'
;MIIPKRRSAGLTYTVGKASAGALEYVPVARVSNLAAALEDLKKRGLWIYGADMEGTPWCEAELTGPAALVIGSEGAGIGRLVKEKCDVILSLPMRGKINSLNASVAAGVLMYEFMRQRQGIKAK
;
A
#
# COMPACT_ATOMS: atom_id res chain seq x y z
N MET A 1 8.30 -3.80 4.96
CA MET A 1 7.24 -2.84 5.34
C MET A 1 7.87 -1.56 5.86
N ILE A 2 7.41 -0.39 5.42
CA ILE A 2 7.90 0.92 5.89
C ILE A 2 6.77 1.60 6.64
N ILE A 3 7.03 2.05 7.87
CA ILE A 3 6.05 2.74 8.72
C ILE A 3 6.63 4.05 9.27
N PRO A 4 5.81 5.10 9.48
CA PRO A 4 6.29 6.33 10.10
C PRO A 4 6.58 6.11 11.60
N LYS A 5 7.48 6.91 12.20
CA LYS A 5 7.78 6.86 13.64
C LYS A 5 6.64 7.39 14.52
N ARG A 6 5.77 8.24 13.96
CA ARG A 6 4.64 8.87 14.63
C ARG A 6 3.36 8.57 13.86
N ARG A 7 2.22 8.53 14.55
CA ARG A 7 0.89 8.27 13.97
C ARG A 7 0.80 6.93 13.23
N SER A 8 1.50 5.91 13.72
CA SER A 8 1.34 4.51 13.32
C SER A 8 1.18 3.64 14.55
N ALA A 9 0.59 2.45 14.37
CA ALA A 9 0.70 1.40 15.37
C ALA A 9 2.19 1.02 15.56
N GLY A 10 2.60 0.84 16.81
CA GLY A 10 3.90 0.26 17.14
C GLY A 10 3.90 -1.26 16.96
N LEU A 11 5.09 -1.87 17.00
CA LEU A 11 5.22 -3.34 17.06
C LEU A 11 4.90 -3.79 18.49
N THR A 12 3.63 -4.02 18.77
CA THR A 12 3.11 -4.48 20.07
C THR A 12 2.71 -5.96 20.00
N TYR A 13 2.44 -6.58 21.15
CA TYR A 13 1.92 -7.95 21.22
C TYR A 13 0.67 -8.16 20.34
N THR A 14 -0.26 -7.20 20.35
CA THR A 14 -1.47 -7.25 19.51
C THR A 14 -1.14 -7.30 18.03
N VAL A 15 -0.15 -6.51 17.58
CA VAL A 15 0.32 -6.54 16.18
C VAL A 15 1.01 -7.86 15.87
N GLY A 16 1.84 -8.38 16.78
CA GLY A 16 2.45 -9.70 16.65
C GLY A 16 1.41 -10.81 16.45
N LYS A 17 0.39 -10.84 17.32
CA LYS A 17 -0.72 -11.80 17.24
C LYS A 17 -1.53 -11.65 15.94
N ALA A 18 -1.88 -10.42 15.55
CA ALA A 18 -2.65 -10.15 14.34
C ALA A 18 -1.89 -10.52 13.05
N SER A 19 -0.55 -10.49 13.08
CA SER A 19 0.28 -10.82 11.92
C SER A 19 0.39 -12.31 11.61
N ALA A 20 -0.13 -13.18 12.47
CA ALA A 20 0.03 -14.64 12.36
C ALA A 20 1.50 -15.09 12.17
N GLY A 21 2.44 -14.38 12.81
CA GLY A 21 3.88 -14.67 12.73
C GLY A 21 4.61 -13.99 11.56
N ALA A 22 3.93 -13.25 10.68
CA ALA A 22 4.57 -12.57 9.55
C ALA A 22 5.61 -11.52 9.98
N LEU A 23 5.51 -10.96 11.20
CA LEU A 23 6.49 -10.01 11.74
C LEU A 23 7.92 -10.59 11.81
N GLU A 24 8.07 -11.91 11.95
CA GLU A 24 9.38 -12.57 12.05
C GLU A 24 10.09 -12.68 10.69
N TYR A 25 9.34 -12.59 9.59
CA TYR A 25 9.85 -12.84 8.23
C TYR A 25 9.87 -11.59 7.36
N VAL A 26 9.14 -10.54 7.74
CA VAL A 26 9.01 -9.31 6.95
C VAL A 26 9.83 -8.19 7.60
N PRO A 27 10.92 -7.71 6.98
CA PRO A 27 11.68 -6.59 7.50
C PRO A 27 10.80 -5.33 7.65
N VAL A 28 10.84 -4.71 8.84
CA VAL A 28 10.10 -3.48 9.13
C VAL A 28 11.07 -2.32 9.36
N ALA A 29 10.96 -1.27 8.54
CA ALA A 29 11.73 -0.05 8.68
C ALA A 29 10.85 1.09 9.24
N ARG A 30 11.35 1.81 10.25
CA ARG A 30 10.67 2.98 10.83
C ARG A 30 11.31 4.28 10.35
N VAL A 31 10.56 5.12 9.64
CA VAL A 31 11.05 6.38 9.06
C VAL A 31 10.48 7.60 9.77
N SER A 32 11.25 8.67 9.89
CA SER A 32 10.77 9.94 10.49
C SER A 32 9.85 10.71 9.54
N ASN A 33 10.11 10.64 8.24
CA ASN A 33 9.33 11.31 7.19
C ASN A 33 9.07 10.34 6.04
N LEU A 34 7.79 9.97 5.86
CA LEU A 34 7.40 9.04 4.81
C LEU A 34 7.56 9.63 3.41
N ALA A 35 7.26 10.91 3.20
CA ALA A 35 7.40 11.55 1.90
C ALA A 35 8.86 11.58 1.43
N ALA A 36 9.82 11.85 2.34
CA ALA A 36 11.24 11.78 2.03
C ALA A 36 11.69 10.34 1.69
N ALA A 37 11.18 9.35 2.44
CA ALA A 37 11.47 7.95 2.14
C ALA A 37 10.96 7.52 0.75
N LEU A 38 9.76 7.98 0.34
CA LEU A 38 9.22 7.70 -0.99
C LEU A 38 10.09 8.29 -2.11
N GLU A 39 10.58 9.51 -1.94
CA GLU A 39 11.52 10.13 -2.89
C GLU A 39 12.80 9.30 -3.05
N ASP A 40 13.34 8.78 -1.95
CA ASP A 40 14.53 7.93 -2.01
C ASP A 40 14.25 6.58 -2.66
N LEU A 41 13.03 6.02 -2.52
CA LEU A 41 12.62 4.84 -3.26
C LEU A 41 12.50 5.12 -4.77
N LYS A 42 11.95 6.28 -5.16
CA LYS A 42 11.89 6.69 -6.56
C LYS A 42 13.27 6.81 -7.19
N LYS A 43 14.23 7.44 -6.49
CA LYS A 43 15.63 7.53 -6.96
C LYS A 43 16.29 6.16 -7.17
N ARG A 44 15.79 5.11 -6.50
CA ARG A 44 16.23 3.73 -6.65
C ARG A 44 15.48 2.95 -7.73
N GLY A 45 14.62 3.63 -8.51
CA GLY A 45 13.87 3.04 -9.63
C GLY A 45 12.57 2.34 -9.22
N LEU A 46 12.04 2.60 -8.02
CA LEU A 46 10.72 2.08 -7.65
C LEU A 46 9.62 3.04 -8.09
N TRP A 47 8.57 2.48 -8.66
CA TRP A 47 7.29 3.16 -8.88
C TRP A 47 6.47 3.18 -7.59
N ILE A 48 5.89 4.33 -7.26
CA ILE A 48 5.10 4.52 -6.04
C ILE A 48 3.62 4.48 -6.39
N TYR A 49 2.91 3.48 -5.87
CA TYR A 49 1.48 3.30 -6.07
C TYR A 49 0.75 3.64 -4.78
N GLY A 50 -0.24 4.52 -4.83
CA GLY A 50 -1.09 4.86 -3.68
C GLY A 50 -2.47 4.24 -3.80
N ALA A 51 -3.01 3.67 -2.72
CA ALA A 51 -4.41 3.22 -2.67
C ALA A 51 -5.35 4.35 -2.23
N ASP A 52 -6.26 4.77 -3.12
CA ASP A 52 -7.28 5.78 -2.85
C ASP A 52 -8.56 5.48 -3.65
N MET A 53 -9.70 6.04 -3.29
CA MET A 53 -10.96 5.83 -4.00
C MET A 53 -10.96 6.45 -5.40
N GLU A 54 -10.16 7.49 -5.62
CA GLU A 54 -10.10 8.23 -6.88
C GLU A 54 -8.78 7.99 -7.60
N GLY A 55 -8.80 7.10 -8.60
CA GLY A 55 -7.63 6.73 -9.38
C GLY A 55 -7.91 5.64 -10.41
N THR A 56 -6.86 5.13 -11.03
CA THR A 56 -6.91 4.04 -12.01
C THR A 56 -7.42 2.76 -11.34
N PRO A 57 -8.43 2.07 -11.89
CA PRO A 57 -8.87 0.78 -11.37
C PRO A 57 -7.70 -0.19 -11.23
N TRP A 58 -7.61 -0.88 -10.09
CA TRP A 58 -6.47 -1.72 -9.72
C TRP A 58 -6.05 -2.73 -10.78
N CYS A 59 -7.01 -3.27 -11.54
CA CYS A 59 -6.81 -4.29 -12.56
C CYS A 59 -6.43 -3.73 -13.94
N GLU A 60 -6.49 -2.41 -14.13
CA GLU A 60 -6.15 -1.73 -15.39
C GLU A 60 -4.73 -1.14 -15.37
N ALA A 61 -4.14 -1.02 -14.18
CA ALA A 61 -2.77 -0.52 -14.02
C ALA A 61 -1.73 -1.59 -14.35
N GLU A 62 -0.58 -1.15 -14.88
CA GLU A 62 0.61 -1.98 -15.10
C GLU A 62 1.42 -2.09 -13.80
N LEU A 63 1.51 -3.31 -13.24
CA LEU A 63 2.05 -3.58 -11.89
C LEU A 63 3.21 -4.59 -11.90
N THR A 64 3.80 -4.88 -13.06
CA THR A 64 4.90 -5.85 -13.19
C THR A 64 6.26 -5.32 -12.71
N GLY A 65 6.48 -3.99 -12.76
CA GLY A 65 7.77 -3.36 -12.41
C GLY A 65 8.09 -3.29 -10.91
N PRO A 66 9.31 -2.85 -10.53
CA PRO A 66 9.68 -2.55 -9.14
C PRO A 66 8.73 -1.51 -8.54
N ALA A 67 8.13 -1.84 -7.40
CA ALA A 67 7.01 -1.05 -6.87
C ALA A 67 7.07 -0.91 -5.35
N ALA A 68 6.59 0.23 -4.86
CA ALA A 68 6.21 0.45 -3.48
C ALA A 68 4.72 0.82 -3.41
N LEU A 69 3.95 0.04 -2.65
CA LEU A 69 2.53 0.29 -2.42
C LEU A 69 2.33 1.05 -1.10
N VAL A 70 1.59 2.16 -1.18
CA VAL A 70 1.21 3.00 -0.06
C VAL A 70 -0.26 2.76 0.29
N ILE A 71 -0.50 2.36 1.53
CA ILE A 71 -1.84 2.18 2.09
C ILE A 71 -2.11 3.29 3.10
N GLY A 72 -3.23 3.99 2.90
CA GLY A 72 -3.69 5.04 3.79
C GLY A 72 -4.16 4.51 5.15
N SER A 73 -4.33 5.42 6.11
CA SER A 73 -4.99 5.08 7.37
C SER A 73 -6.49 4.92 7.15
N GLU A 74 -7.14 4.08 7.94
CA GLU A 74 -8.60 3.95 7.90
C GLU A 74 -9.27 5.32 8.17
N GLY A 75 -10.26 5.66 7.35
CA GLY A 75 -10.98 6.93 7.41
C GLY A 75 -10.22 8.13 6.82
N ALA A 76 -8.98 8.37 7.27
CA ALA A 76 -8.19 9.53 6.83
C ALA A 76 -7.54 9.35 5.44
N GLY A 77 -7.45 8.11 4.95
CA GLY A 77 -6.83 7.81 3.66
C GLY A 77 -5.33 8.11 3.63
N ILE A 78 -4.83 8.43 2.44
CA ILE A 78 -3.43 8.82 2.21
C ILE A 78 -3.29 10.32 2.47
N GLY A 79 -2.30 10.71 3.29
CA GLY A 79 -2.02 12.12 3.53
C GLY A 79 -1.59 12.84 2.23
N ARG A 80 -2.05 14.08 2.05
CA ARG A 80 -1.82 14.88 0.82
C ARG A 80 -0.38 14.82 0.29
N LEU A 81 0.61 15.11 1.13
CA LEU A 81 2.03 15.09 0.73
C LEU A 81 2.49 13.73 0.23
N VAL A 82 1.95 12.65 0.79
CA VAL A 82 2.25 11.28 0.36
C VAL A 82 1.56 10.97 -0.96
N LYS A 83 0.30 11.41 -1.14
CA LYS A 83 -0.46 11.26 -2.38
C LYS A 83 0.21 11.98 -3.55
N GLU A 84 0.74 13.20 -3.32
CA GLU A 84 1.53 13.97 -4.30
C GLU A 84 2.85 13.28 -4.70
N LYS A 85 3.33 12.31 -3.91
CA LYS A 85 4.51 11.50 -4.25
C LYS A 85 4.15 10.18 -4.92
N CYS A 86 2.89 9.79 -5.03
CA CYS A 86 2.53 8.60 -5.79
C CYS A 86 2.65 8.87 -7.29
N ASP A 87 3.22 7.94 -8.04
CA ASP A 87 3.24 7.97 -9.51
C ASP A 87 1.88 7.56 -10.08
N VAL A 88 1.22 6.60 -9.42
CA VAL A 88 -0.11 6.11 -9.80
C VAL A 88 -0.98 6.00 -8.55
N ILE A 89 -2.23 6.43 -8.66
CA ILE A 89 -3.25 6.15 -7.66
C ILE A 89 -4.11 4.98 -8.14
N LEU A 90 -4.12 3.90 -7.38
CA LEU A 90 -4.93 2.72 -7.60
C LEU A 90 -6.24 2.85 -6.84
N SER A 91 -7.35 2.62 -7.53
CA SER A 91 -8.68 2.59 -6.95
C SER A 91 -9.25 1.18 -6.90
N LEU A 92 -10.05 0.92 -5.86
CA LEU A 92 -10.88 -0.27 -5.72
C LEU A 92 -12.35 0.16 -5.82
N PRO A 93 -12.93 0.28 -7.04
CA PRO A 93 -14.33 0.58 -7.25
C PRO A 93 -15.29 -0.16 -6.30
N MET A 94 -16.01 0.62 -5.51
CA MET A 94 -17.00 0.12 -4.55
C MET A 94 -18.39 0.11 -5.17
N ARG A 95 -19.18 -0.92 -4.88
CA ARG A 95 -20.61 -0.97 -5.20
C ARG A 95 -21.43 -0.89 -3.92
N GLY A 96 -22.50 -0.11 -3.93
CA GLY A 96 -23.42 0.04 -2.80
C GLY A 96 -23.15 1.27 -1.92
N LYS A 97 -23.54 1.20 -0.65
CA LYS A 97 -23.50 2.34 0.30
C LYS A 97 -22.17 2.48 1.05
N ILE A 98 -21.24 1.53 0.87
CA ILE A 98 -19.95 1.52 1.56
C ILE A 98 -18.92 2.19 0.67
N ASN A 99 -18.26 3.21 1.22
CA ASN A 99 -17.38 4.10 0.45
C ASN A 99 -15.91 3.71 0.50
N SER A 100 -15.53 2.63 1.20
CA SER A 100 -14.15 2.10 1.23
C SER A 100 -14.09 0.70 1.82
N LEU A 101 -12.99 -0.02 1.52
CA LEU A 101 -12.62 -1.25 2.21
C LEU A 101 -11.77 -0.94 3.45
N ASN A 102 -11.75 -1.87 4.40
CA ASN A 102 -10.76 -1.87 5.48
C ASN A 102 -9.33 -1.86 4.89
N ALA A 103 -8.40 -1.15 5.54
CA ALA A 103 -7.04 -0.98 5.04
C ALA A 103 -6.31 -2.32 4.81
N SER A 104 -6.51 -3.32 5.68
CA SER A 104 -5.92 -4.65 5.52
C SER A 104 -6.47 -5.41 4.31
N VAL A 105 -7.78 -5.30 4.06
CA VAL A 105 -8.44 -5.94 2.91
C VAL A 105 -7.99 -5.28 1.61
N ALA A 106 -8.00 -3.95 1.55
CA ALA A 106 -7.51 -3.21 0.40
C ALA A 106 -6.05 -3.55 0.09
N ALA A 107 -5.20 -3.57 1.11
CA ALA A 107 -3.80 -3.95 0.98
C ALA A 107 -3.64 -5.38 0.45
N GLY A 108 -4.42 -6.33 0.98
CA GLY A 108 -4.41 -7.73 0.52
C GLY A 108 -4.80 -7.86 -0.95
N VAL A 109 -5.91 -7.25 -1.36
CA VAL A 109 -6.39 -7.28 -2.76
C VAL A 109 -5.34 -6.71 -3.71
N LEU A 110 -4.80 -5.53 -3.39
CA LEU A 110 -3.79 -4.89 -4.23
C LEU A 110 -2.50 -5.72 -4.29
N MET A 111 -1.98 -6.19 -3.16
CA MET A 111 -0.77 -7.02 -3.14
C MET A 111 -0.93 -8.32 -3.96
N TYR A 112 -2.12 -8.94 -3.90
CA TYR A 112 -2.41 -10.11 -4.73
C TYR A 112 -2.46 -9.77 -6.23
N GLU A 113 -2.96 -8.60 -6.60
CA GLU A 113 -2.97 -8.15 -7.99
C GLU A 113 -1.54 -7.90 -8.52
N PHE A 114 -0.67 -7.23 -7.73
CA PHE A 114 0.75 -7.12 -8.04
C PHE A 114 1.38 -8.50 -8.28
N MET A 115 1.11 -9.46 -7.39
CA MET A 115 1.63 -10.81 -7.51
C MET A 115 1.09 -11.53 -8.76
N ARG A 116 -0.22 -11.42 -9.03
CA ARG A 116 -0.88 -12.02 -10.19
C ARG A 116 -0.23 -11.57 -11.49
N GLN A 117 -0.06 -10.26 -11.68
CA GLN A 117 0.57 -9.71 -12.88
C GLN A 117 2.04 -10.13 -13.00
N ARG A 118 2.81 -10.05 -11.90
CA ARG A 118 4.23 -10.46 -11.88
C ARG A 118 4.46 -11.93 -12.15
N GLN A 119 3.49 -12.79 -11.82
CA GLN A 119 3.53 -14.23 -12.12
C GLN A 119 2.92 -14.57 -13.48
N GLY A 120 2.42 -13.59 -14.25
CA GLY A 120 1.79 -13.84 -15.54
C GLY A 120 0.47 -14.63 -15.45
N ILE A 121 -0.16 -14.67 -14.27
CA ILE A 121 -1.44 -15.37 -14.08
C ILE A 121 -2.54 -14.56 -14.77
N LYS A 122 -3.20 -15.12 -15.77
CA LYS A 122 -4.31 -14.45 -16.46
C LYS A 122 -5.55 -14.43 -15.57
N ALA A 123 -6.21 -13.28 -15.47
CA ALA A 123 -7.57 -13.21 -14.92
C ALA A 123 -8.49 -13.98 -15.88
N LYS A 124 -9.34 -14.85 -15.33
CA LYS A 124 -10.39 -15.55 -16.10
C LYS A 124 -11.65 -14.72 -16.16
#